data_AF-A0A6I2G3G3-F1
#
_entry.id   AF-A0A6I2G3G3-F1
#
_cell.length_a   1.000
_cell.length_b   1.000
_cell.length_c   1.000
_cell.angle_alpha   90.00
_cell.angle_beta   90.00
_cell.angle_gamma   90.00
#
_symmetry.space_group_name_H-M   'P 1'
#
loop_
_entity.id
_entity.type
_entity.pdbx_description
1 polymer ?
#
loop_
_entity_poly.entity_id
_entity_poly.type
_entity_poly.pdbx_seq_one_letter_code
_entity_poly.pdbx_strand_id
1 'polypeptide(L)'
;MASAAGTYPKARRIRFRFDQHDSNDKYFVDGDMVFSHFVAGLSGGFPPGEESFIRSVRRVAGRVTDPLLKKRVTGFVGQEAAHGLEHRKLNAKLIEMGSLIAWIDTERAHERMLAIEDRLSPLAHLAATAAAEHYPAANPVSWSTT
;
A
#
# COMPACT_ATOMS: atom_id res chain seq x y z
N MET A 1 -26.95 5.48 -28.36
CA MET A 1 -25.50 5.47 -28.07
C MET A 1 -25.27 4.57 -26.87
N ALA A 2 -24.47 3.51 -27.02
CA ALA A 2 -24.28 2.49 -25.99
C ALA A 2 -23.46 3.03 -24.82
N SER A 3 -23.99 2.85 -23.61
CA SER A 3 -23.32 3.15 -22.34
C SER A 3 -22.11 2.22 -22.17
N ALA A 4 -20.91 2.79 -22.10
CA ALA A 4 -19.75 2.05 -21.65
C ALA A 4 -19.96 1.72 -20.16
N ALA A 5 -20.41 0.50 -19.88
CA ALA A 5 -20.44 -0.04 -18.53
C ALA A 5 -18.99 -0.09 -18.01
N GLY A 6 -18.56 1.00 -17.37
CA GLY A 6 -17.23 1.12 -16.80
C GLY A 6 -17.04 0.01 -15.77
N THR A 7 -16.24 -0.98 -16.11
CA THR A 7 -15.82 -2.00 -15.15
C THR A 7 -14.95 -1.30 -14.12
N TYR A 8 -15.46 -1.10 -12.91
CA TYR A 8 -14.68 -0.53 -11.82
C TYR A 8 -13.97 -1.68 -11.08
N PRO A 9 -12.72 -1.48 -10.66
CA PRO A 9 -12.03 -2.51 -9.90
C PRO A 9 -12.80 -2.77 -8.61
N LYS A 10 -13.37 -3.97 -8.50
CA LYS A 10 -13.93 -4.46 -7.23
C LYS A 10 -12.75 -4.83 -6.35
N ALA A 11 -12.71 -4.28 -5.14
CA ALA A 11 -11.80 -4.75 -4.11
C ALA A 11 -12.05 -6.27 -3.92
N ARG A 12 -11.02 -7.08 -4.19
CA ARG A 12 -11.04 -8.52 -3.96
C ARG A 12 -10.17 -8.81 -2.75
N ARG A 13 -10.66 -9.66 -1.85
CA ARG A 13 -9.88 -10.12 -0.70
C ARG A 13 -8.90 -11.19 -1.17
N ILE A 14 -7.72 -10.77 -1.56
CA ILE A 14 -6.57 -11.66 -1.82
C ILE A 14 -5.95 -11.97 -0.45
N ARG A 15 -5.60 -13.23 -0.20
CA ARG A 15 -4.89 -13.66 1.01
C ARG A 15 -3.62 -14.34 0.58
N PHE A 16 -2.49 -13.84 1.04
CA PHE A 16 -1.21 -14.50 0.83
C PHE A 16 -0.92 -15.47 1.97
N ARG A 17 -0.22 -16.56 1.65
CA ARG A 17 0.20 -17.59 2.61
C ARG A 17 1.70 -17.44 2.84
N PHE A 18 2.07 -16.81 3.96
CA PHE A 18 3.46 -16.56 4.35
C PHE A 18 4.03 -17.64 5.28
N ASP A 19 3.23 -18.68 5.56
CA ASP A 19 3.51 -19.80 6.46
C ASP A 19 4.08 -21.04 5.74
N GLN A 20 4.23 -21.00 4.41
CA GLN A 20 4.61 -22.17 3.60
C GLN A 20 6.14 -22.34 3.41
N HIS A 21 6.96 -21.47 3.98
CA HIS A 21 8.42 -21.53 3.80
C HIS A 21 9.13 -21.97 5.09
N ASP A 22 9.81 -23.11 5.03
CA ASP A 22 10.45 -23.77 6.17
C ASP A 22 11.77 -23.09 6.62
N SER A 23 12.34 -22.17 5.82
CA SER A 23 13.52 -21.43 6.25
C SER A 23 13.12 -20.18 7.03
N ASN A 24 13.41 -20.14 8.33
CA ASN A 24 13.37 -18.93 9.15
C ASN A 24 14.57 -17.98 8.87
N ASP A 25 15.00 -17.87 7.61
CA ASP A 25 16.13 -17.05 7.22
C ASP A 25 15.68 -15.65 6.83
N LYS A 26 16.18 -14.62 7.53
CA LYS A 26 15.95 -13.21 7.20
C LYS A 26 16.53 -12.80 5.84
N TYR A 27 17.41 -13.60 5.24
CA TYR A 27 17.94 -13.37 3.88
C TYR A 27 17.12 -14.13 2.83
N PHE A 28 15.82 -13.82 2.78
CA PHE A 28 14.82 -14.55 1.98
C PHE A 28 14.87 -14.30 0.47
N VAL A 29 15.71 -13.36 -0.01
CA VAL A 29 15.88 -13.09 -1.44
C VAL A 29 17.17 -13.76 -1.93
N ASP A 30 17.07 -15.03 -2.30
CA ASP A 30 18.17 -15.87 -2.78
C ASP A 30 19.44 -15.83 -1.89
N GLY A 31 19.26 -15.60 -0.58
CA GLY A 31 20.37 -15.46 0.39
C GLY A 31 21.09 -14.10 0.34
N ASP A 32 20.67 -13.16 -0.51
CA ASP A 32 21.25 -11.82 -0.58
C ASP A 32 20.81 -10.96 0.60
N MET A 33 21.77 -10.62 1.46
CA MET A 33 21.54 -9.82 2.66
C MET A 33 21.04 -8.41 2.35
N VAL A 34 21.69 -7.71 1.41
CA VAL A 34 21.38 -6.30 1.13
C VAL A 34 20.00 -6.21 0.50
N PHE A 35 19.73 -7.08 -0.46
CA PHE A 35 18.47 -7.04 -1.19
C PHE A 35 17.31 -7.52 -0.32
N SER A 36 17.50 -8.52 0.55
CA SER A 36 16.49 -8.93 1.52
C SER A 36 16.14 -7.81 2.50
N HIS A 37 17.12 -7.06 3.01
CA HIS A 37 16.88 -5.90 3.86
C HIS A 37 16.18 -4.75 3.11
N PHE A 38 16.55 -4.51 1.86
CA PHE A 38 15.87 -3.53 1.01
C PHE A 38 14.40 -3.88 0.81
N VAL A 39 14.09 -5.13 0.42
CA VAL A 39 12.72 -5.60 0.21
C VAL A 39 11.92 -5.57 1.51
N ALA A 40 12.52 -6.01 2.63
CA ALA A 40 11.87 -5.95 3.94
C ALA A 40 11.58 -4.49 4.37
N GLY A 41 12.52 -3.58 4.13
CA GLY A 41 12.36 -2.15 4.42
C GLY A 41 11.25 -1.52 3.58
N LEU A 42 11.18 -1.83 2.28
CA LEU A 42 10.08 -1.39 1.42
C LEU A 42 8.73 -1.91 1.95
N SER A 43 8.66 -3.21 2.27
CA SER A 43 7.45 -3.81 2.85
C SER A 43 7.03 -3.15 4.17
N GLY A 44 8.00 -2.82 5.02
CA GLY A 44 7.79 -2.07 6.26
C GLY A 44 7.13 -0.70 6.04
N GLY A 45 7.49 -0.02 4.95
CA GLY A 45 6.99 1.32 4.62
C GLY A 45 5.62 1.36 3.95
N PHE A 46 5.14 0.26 3.35
CA PHE A 46 3.85 0.25 2.64
C PHE A 46 2.64 0.50 3.54
N PRO A 47 2.45 -0.15 4.71
CA PRO A 47 1.28 0.08 5.56
C PRO A 47 1.01 1.56 5.89
N PRO A 48 1.98 2.34 6.39
CA PRO A 48 1.73 3.76 6.66
C PRO A 48 1.58 4.59 5.37
N GLY A 49 2.19 4.16 4.27
CA GLY A 49 2.04 4.77 2.93
C GLY A 49 0.63 4.60 2.36
N GLU A 50 0.07 3.40 2.41
CA GLU A 50 -1.29 3.11 1.92
C GLU A 50 -2.35 3.84 2.76
N GLU A 51 -2.12 3.96 4.08
CA GLU A 51 -2.95 4.83 4.91
C GLU A 51 -2.85 6.30 4.49
N SER A 52 -1.65 6.78 4.15
CA SER A 52 -1.43 8.13 3.61
C SER A 52 -2.20 8.33 2.31
N PHE A 53 -2.19 7.34 1.41
CA PHE A 53 -2.95 7.37 0.16
C PHE A 53 -4.45 7.49 0.43
N ILE A 54 -4.99 6.68 1.35
CA ILE A 54 -6.40 6.76 1.78
C ILE A 54 -6.73 8.14 2.36
N ARG A 55 -5.87 8.68 3.24
CA ARG A 55 -6.06 10.02 3.82
C ARG A 55 -6.06 11.10 2.74
N SER A 56 -5.13 11.04 1.79
CA SER A 56 -5.01 12.01 0.69
C SER A 56 -6.30 12.09 -0.15
N VAL A 57 -6.87 10.93 -0.50
CA VAL A 57 -8.10 10.85 -1.29
C VAL A 57 -9.30 11.32 -0.47
N ARG A 58 -9.37 10.96 0.81
CA ARG A 58 -10.45 11.41 1.71
C ARG A 58 -10.47 12.94 1.87
N ARG A 59 -9.30 13.60 1.91
CA ARG A 59 -9.19 15.08 2.00
C ARG A 59 -9.87 15.81 0.83
N VAL A 60 -9.98 15.16 -0.34
CA VAL A 60 -10.58 15.76 -1.54
C VAL A 60 -11.90 15.12 -1.96
N ALA A 61 -12.29 13.99 -1.37
CA ALA A 61 -13.47 13.21 -1.77
C ALA A 61 -14.77 14.02 -1.73
N GLY A 62 -14.90 14.98 -0.82
CA GLY A 62 -16.06 15.89 -0.76
C GLY A 62 -16.23 16.79 -1.98
N ARG A 63 -15.18 16.99 -2.79
CA ARG A 63 -15.22 17.78 -4.04
C ARG A 63 -15.68 16.96 -5.25
N VAL A 64 -15.72 15.64 -5.12
CA VAL A 64 -16.13 14.74 -6.20
C VAL A 64 -17.65 14.74 -6.30
N THR A 65 -18.20 15.18 -7.42
CA THR A 65 -19.66 15.19 -7.68
C THR A 65 -20.10 14.03 -8.57
N ASP A 66 -19.24 13.63 -9.52
CA ASP A 66 -19.49 12.53 -10.44
C ASP A 66 -19.74 11.19 -9.69
N PRO A 67 -20.92 10.57 -9.83
CA PRO A 67 -21.26 9.33 -9.11
C PRO A 67 -20.36 8.15 -9.45
N LEU A 68 -19.84 8.10 -10.67
CA LEU A 68 -18.92 7.08 -11.14
C LEU A 68 -17.55 7.31 -10.49
N LEU A 69 -17.03 8.54 -10.47
CA LEU A 69 -15.76 8.85 -9.81
C LEU A 69 -15.82 8.58 -8.30
N LYS A 70 -16.96 8.84 -7.65
CA LYS A 70 -17.20 8.44 -6.24
C LYS A 70 -17.04 6.94 -6.04
N LYS A 71 -17.60 6.12 -6.93
CA LYS A 71 -17.46 4.65 -6.87
C LYS A 71 -16.00 4.22 -7.03
N ARG A 72 -15.24 4.86 -7.91
CA ARG A 72 -13.81 4.60 -8.09
C ARG A 72 -13.01 4.96 -6.84
N VAL A 73 -13.28 6.11 -6.23
CA VAL A 73 -12.67 6.52 -4.95
C VAL A 73 -12.93 5.49 -3.86
N THR A 74 -14.16 4.99 -3.72
CA THR A 74 -14.48 3.92 -2.76
C THR A 74 -13.72 2.63 -3.08
N GLY A 75 -13.65 2.25 -4.36
CA GLY A 75 -12.93 1.07 -4.80
C GLY A 75 -11.42 1.16 -4.56
N PHE A 76 -10.84 2.35 -4.72
CA PHE A 76 -9.45 2.65 -4.39
C PHE A 76 -9.19 2.48 -2.89
N VAL A 77 -9.97 3.15 -2.04
CA VAL A 77 -9.84 3.04 -0.57
C VAL A 77 -9.95 1.57 -0.10
N GLY A 78 -10.82 0.79 -0.71
CA GLY A 78 -10.95 -0.64 -0.41
C GLY A 78 -9.74 -1.48 -0.82
N GLN A 79 -9.06 -1.13 -1.92
CA GLN A 79 -7.84 -1.82 -2.38
C GLN A 79 -6.67 -1.49 -1.47
N GLU A 80 -6.40 -0.22 -1.20
CA GLU A 80 -5.31 0.21 -0.32
C GLU A 80 -5.45 -0.36 1.09
N ALA A 81 -6.68 -0.40 1.62
CA ALA A 81 -6.93 -1.01 2.92
C ALA A 81 -6.64 -2.53 2.94
N ALA A 82 -6.93 -3.22 1.83
CA ALA A 82 -6.63 -4.64 1.70
C ALA A 82 -5.12 -4.88 1.53
N HIS A 83 -4.43 -4.08 0.71
CA HIS A 83 -2.99 -4.16 0.51
C HIS A 83 -2.25 -3.97 1.83
N GLY A 84 -2.61 -2.96 2.62
CA GLY A 84 -1.96 -2.73 3.91
C GLY A 84 -2.23 -3.80 4.96
N LEU A 85 -3.34 -4.51 4.88
CA LEU A 85 -3.55 -5.69 5.72
C LEU A 85 -2.57 -6.81 5.34
N GLU A 86 -2.36 -7.06 4.04
CA GLU A 86 -1.44 -8.10 3.59
C GLU A 86 0.03 -7.72 3.86
N HIS A 87 0.42 -6.45 3.70
CA HIS A 87 1.76 -5.99 4.08
C HIS A 87 2.02 -6.09 5.58
N ARG A 88 1.04 -5.79 6.45
CA ARG A 88 1.22 -6.00 7.90
C ARG A 88 1.44 -7.48 8.26
N LYS A 89 0.75 -8.40 7.57
CA LYS A 89 0.99 -9.85 7.75
C LYS A 89 2.38 -10.27 7.29
N LEU A 90 2.81 -9.77 6.12
CA LEU A 90 4.16 -10.01 5.62
C LEU A 90 5.21 -9.45 6.60
N ASN A 91 5.02 -8.22 7.08
CA ASN A 91 5.93 -7.58 8.01
C ASN A 91 6.02 -8.33 9.34
N ALA A 92 4.89 -8.84 9.86
CA ALA A 92 4.90 -9.70 11.04
C ALA A 92 5.78 -10.95 10.83
N LYS A 93 5.63 -11.63 9.68
CA LYS A 93 6.45 -12.79 9.34
C LYS A 93 7.93 -12.43 9.15
N LEU A 94 8.23 -11.30 8.49
CA LEU A 94 9.60 -10.82 8.30
C LEU A 94 10.28 -10.49 9.64
N ILE A 95 9.54 -9.93 10.61
CA ILE A 95 10.02 -9.67 11.97
C ILE A 95 10.28 -10.99 12.70
N GLU A 96 9.39 -11.99 12.60
CA GLU A 96 9.60 -13.33 13.16
C GLU A 96 10.87 -14.00 12.60
N MET A 97 11.17 -13.77 11.32
CA MET A 97 12.39 -14.26 10.66
C MET A 97 13.66 -13.47 11.08
N GLY A 98 13.52 -12.36 11.81
CA GLY A 98 14.64 -11.56 12.31
C GLY A 98 14.94 -10.27 11.54
N SER A 99 14.02 -9.80 10.69
CA SER A 99 14.14 -8.51 9.99
C SER A 99 13.94 -7.34 10.96
N LEU A 100 14.82 -6.34 10.89
CA LEU A 100 14.81 -5.17 11.77
C LEU A 100 13.92 -4.03 11.23
N ILE A 101 12.66 -4.33 10.96
CA ILE A 101 11.69 -3.38 10.35
C ILE A 101 10.58 -2.92 11.31
N ALA A 102 10.52 -3.46 12.52
CA ALA A 102 9.47 -3.16 13.50
C ALA A 102 9.37 -1.67 13.88
N TRP A 103 10.44 -0.89 13.69
CA TRP A 103 10.46 0.54 13.98
C TRP A 103 9.73 1.41 12.93
N ILE A 104 9.49 0.87 11.73
CA ILE A 104 8.94 1.61 10.58
C ILE A 104 7.44 1.88 10.77
N ASP A 105 6.70 0.93 11.33
CA ASP A 105 5.26 1.02 11.61
C ASP A 105 5.01 1.20 13.12
N THR A 106 5.54 2.30 13.66
CA THR A 106 5.35 2.70 15.08
C THR A 106 4.52 3.95 15.19
N GLU A 107 3.86 4.17 16.33
CA GLU A 107 3.12 5.41 16.61
C GLU A 107 3.96 6.67 16.32
N ARG A 108 5.24 6.68 16.73
CA ARG A 108 6.15 7.80 16.45
C ARG A 108 6.42 8.00 14.96
N ALA A 109 6.54 6.93 14.19
CA ALA A 109 6.70 7.02 12.73
C ALA A 109 5.41 7.55 12.09
N HIS A 110 4.25 7.09 12.56
CA HIS A 110 2.95 7.56 12.11
C HIS A 110 2.73 9.05 12.44
N GLU A 111 3.04 9.50 13.66
CA GLU A 111 3.00 10.92 14.04
C GLU A 111 3.89 11.79 13.14
N ARG A 112 5.09 11.33 12.80
CA ARG A 112 5.98 12.04 11.86
C ARG A 112 5.40 12.11 10.47
N MET A 113 4.81 11.02 9.98
CA MET A 113 4.13 11.00 8.68
C MET A 113 2.98 12.02 8.66
N LEU A 114 2.12 12.00 9.67
CA LEU A 114 1.02 12.96 9.81
C LEU A 114 1.52 14.41 9.84
N ALA A 115 2.59 14.67 10.59
CA ALA A 115 3.21 16.01 10.63
C ALA A 115 3.76 16.47 9.28
N ILE A 116 4.21 15.55 8.41
CA ILE A 116 4.61 15.86 7.03
C ILE A 116 3.36 16.11 6.17
N GLU A 117 2.37 15.23 6.24
CA GLU A 117 1.12 15.33 5.49
C GLU A 117 0.34 16.62 5.80
N ASP A 118 0.37 17.09 7.04
CA ASP A 118 -0.31 18.32 7.48
C ASP A 118 0.35 19.58 6.92
N ARG A 119 1.59 19.49 6.44
CA ARG A 119 2.27 20.58 5.72
C ARG A 119 1.92 20.61 4.23
N LEU A 120 1.27 19.56 3.71
CA LEU A 120 0.86 19.48 2.31
C LEU A 120 -0.56 20.02 2.14
N SER A 121 -0.79 20.79 1.07
CA SER A 121 -2.16 21.10 0.67
C SER A 121 -2.90 19.81 0.26
N PRO A 122 -4.24 19.74 0.38
CA PRO A 122 -5.00 18.56 -0.02
C PRO A 122 -4.72 18.08 -1.46
N LEU A 123 -4.51 19.02 -2.39
CA LEU A 123 -4.19 18.69 -3.78
C LEU A 123 -2.74 18.24 -3.96
N ALA A 124 -1.79 18.82 -3.21
CA ALA A 124 -0.39 18.39 -3.27
C ALA A 124 -0.22 16.97 -2.70
N HIS A 125 -0.91 16.65 -1.59
CA HIS A 125 -0.93 15.30 -1.03
C HIS A 125 -1.54 14.29 -2.01
N LEU A 126 -2.68 14.62 -2.62
CA LEU A 126 -3.29 13.78 -3.66
C LEU A 126 -2.37 13.59 -4.87
N ALA A 127 -1.70 14.64 -5.33
CA ALA A 127 -0.77 14.57 -6.46
C ALA A 127 0.44 13.66 -6.13
N ALA A 128 0.95 13.71 -4.90
CA ALA A 128 1.99 12.80 -4.44
C ALA A 128 1.51 11.34 -4.44
N THR A 129 0.30 11.07 -3.95
CA THR A 129 -0.34 9.74 -4.03
C THR A 129 -0.46 9.27 -5.48
N ALA A 130 -0.98 10.12 -6.37
CA ALA A 130 -1.10 9.79 -7.79
C ALA A 130 0.27 9.48 -8.42
N ALA A 131 1.31 10.26 -8.11
CA ALA A 131 2.66 10.00 -8.60
C ALA A 131 3.21 8.67 -8.06
N ALA A 132 2.98 8.35 -6.78
CA ALA A 132 3.41 7.11 -6.16
C ALA A 132 2.69 5.87 -6.73
N GLU A 133 1.41 6.00 -7.12
CA GLU A 133 0.67 4.95 -7.81
C GLU A 133 1.13 4.72 -9.26
N HIS A 134 1.63 5.76 -9.95
CA HIS A 134 2.02 5.67 -11.37
C HIS A 134 3.49 5.25 -11.59
N TYR A 135 4.35 5.31 -10.58
CA TYR A 135 5.73 4.79 -10.63
C TYR A 135 5.87 3.40 -9.97
N PRO A 136 6.81 2.54 -10.41
CA PRO A 136 6.77 1.12 -10.08
C PRO A 136 7.36 0.87 -8.68
N ALA A 137 6.51 0.74 -7.65
CA ALA A 137 6.84 -0.02 -6.42
C ALA A 137 5.68 -0.31 -5.45
N ALA A 138 4.52 0.37 -5.50
CA ALA A 138 3.43 0.10 -4.53
C ALA A 138 2.44 -0.99 -4.98
N ASN A 139 2.52 -1.48 -6.22
CA ASN A 139 1.62 -2.50 -6.71
C ASN A 139 2.30 -3.45 -7.71
N PRO A 140 2.97 -4.53 -7.24
CA PRO A 140 3.50 -5.55 -8.14
C PRO A 140 2.42 -6.45 -8.76
N VAL A 141 1.12 -6.13 -8.67
CA VAL A 141 0.05 -6.94 -9.28
C VAL A 141 -0.43 -6.33 -10.59
N SER A 142 0.50 -6.19 -11.55
CA SER A 142 0.20 -6.34 -12.96
C SER A 142 0.84 -7.63 -13.48
N TRP A 143 0.44 -8.78 -12.92
CA TRP A 143 0.58 -10.04 -13.65
C TRP A 143 -0.63 -10.13 -14.57
N SER A 144 -0.41 -9.65 -15.79
CA SER A 144 -1.23 -9.95 -16.95
C SER A 144 -1.61 -11.42 -16.96
N THR A 145 -2.90 -11.66 -17.12
CA THR A 145 -3.48 -12.84 -17.73
C THR A 145 -2.52 -13.55 -18.69
N THR A 146 -2.03 -14.71 -18.25
CA THR A 146 -1.87 -15.92 -19.05
C THR A 146 -1.94 -17.12 -18.13
#